data_AF-A0A3M1G1C0-F1
#
_entry.id   AF-A0A3M1G1C0-F1
#
_cell.length_a   1.000
_cell.length_b   1.000
_cell.length_c   1.000
_cell.angle_alpha   90.00
_cell.angle_beta   90.00
_cell.angle_gamma   90.00
#
_symmetry.space_group_name_H-M   'P 1'
#
loop_
_entity.id
_entity.type
_entity.pdbx_description
1 polymer ?
#
loop_
_entity_poly.entity_id
_entity_poly.type
_entity_poly.pdbx_seq_one_letter_code
_entity_poly.pdbx_strand_id
1 'polypeptide(L)'
;YGYVRSLWGHSAGILAALVYTYFPYHLADAYTRGAIPEHMAFIFPPLILWAYTAAFRAPSRRDALPPLLWGALAWAGLVLTHNLTTLLMVLAAVPHLLLLAAWTRRWERLLPAGLSLALAMGLSAGYWLPVLLESGAMGIGAGPSRGYENHLLAPGELFLRSLIYPYRDEQGLALVYPLSWLTPLLLLLAAALGLRRAHAGSVSHSGNVGPALAYHLGLALVAVWMMTTLSLAIWHPLTPVLGHLQYPWRFLVLVAAGLLGAAGQVGQALGRARTLLWAPLVALALFVLALPGLPLKPLDLPAAQVWSPVPMWEADAAVGQVGATWTGEFLPVTVTEQRWALGRPREGAVDGPVLQPSPQFQLLRVGFASLEARVESAVALPLRLHQFAQPGWN
;
A
#
# COMPACT_ATOMS: atom_id res chain seq x y z
N TYR A 1 -13.64 6.40 11.08
CA TYR A 1 -14.81 6.67 11.96
C TYR A 1 -15.47 5.40 12.51
N GLY A 2 -16.10 4.55 11.68
CA GLY A 2 -16.95 3.43 12.13
C GLY A 2 -16.25 2.44 13.08
N TYR A 3 -15.03 2.02 12.74
CA TYR A 3 -14.23 1.12 13.57
C TYR A 3 -14.01 1.64 15.00
N VAL A 4 -13.36 2.79 15.14
CA VAL A 4 -13.03 3.36 16.46
C VAL A 4 -14.28 3.77 17.23
N ARG A 5 -15.35 4.21 16.55
CA ARG A 5 -16.65 4.44 17.18
C ARG A 5 -17.18 3.17 17.87
N SER A 6 -17.05 2.01 17.23
CA SER A 6 -17.50 0.74 17.81
C SER A 6 -16.73 0.32 19.07
N LEU A 7 -15.52 0.85 19.26
CA LEU A 7 -14.70 0.62 20.45
C LEU A 7 -15.03 1.61 21.57
N TRP A 8 -15.04 2.91 21.27
CA TRP A 8 -14.98 3.97 22.29
C TRP A 8 -15.97 5.13 22.08
N GLY A 9 -16.95 4.95 21.19
CA GLY A 9 -18.03 5.91 20.97
C GLY A 9 -17.70 7.02 19.96
N HIS A 10 -18.67 7.91 19.77
CA HIS A 10 -18.68 8.90 18.68
C HIS A 10 -17.46 9.81 18.66
N SER A 11 -17.08 10.37 19.82
CA SER A 11 -15.95 11.28 19.94
C SER A 11 -14.63 10.65 19.50
N ALA A 12 -14.40 9.41 19.92
CA ALA A 12 -13.23 8.64 19.53
C ALA A 12 -13.22 8.39 18.01
N GLY A 13 -14.39 8.03 17.44
CA GLY A 13 -14.54 7.82 16.01
C GLY A 13 -14.24 9.06 15.16
N ILE A 14 -14.64 10.25 15.62
CA ILE A 14 -14.42 11.52 14.90
C ILE A 14 -12.93 11.83 14.84
N LEU A 15 -12.24 11.89 15.99
CA LEU A 15 -10.81 12.24 16.00
C LEU A 15 -9.96 11.22 15.25
N ALA A 16 -10.26 9.92 15.39
CA ALA A 16 -9.55 8.89 14.63
C ALA A 16 -9.75 9.05 13.12
N ALA A 17 -10.94 9.46 12.65
CA ALA A 17 -11.15 9.74 11.24
C ALA A 17 -10.31 10.92 10.75
N LEU A 18 -10.28 12.02 11.51
CA LEU A 18 -9.49 13.21 11.15
C LEU A 18 -8.00 12.88 11.05
N VAL A 19 -7.45 12.24 12.08
CA VAL A 19 -6.02 11.86 12.11
C VAL A 19 -5.68 10.90 10.98
N TYR A 20 -6.56 9.94 10.67
CA TYR A 20 -6.33 8.97 9.60
C TYR A 20 -6.39 9.61 8.21
N THR A 21 -7.39 10.46 7.96
CA THR A 21 -7.59 11.12 6.66
C THR A 21 -6.46 12.09 6.33
N TYR A 22 -6.01 12.89 7.31
CA TYR A 22 -4.94 13.88 7.12
C TYR A 22 -3.56 13.37 7.51
N PHE A 23 -3.40 12.06 7.69
CA PHE A 23 -2.08 11.49 7.94
C PHE A 23 -1.17 11.78 6.73
N PRO A 24 0.00 12.42 6.88
CA PRO A 24 0.77 12.93 5.75
C PRO A 24 1.06 11.87 4.68
N TYR A 25 1.40 10.64 5.06
CA TYR A 25 1.67 9.56 4.12
C TYR A 25 0.46 9.20 3.25
N HIS A 26 -0.76 9.25 3.79
CA HIS A 26 -2.00 9.04 3.01
C HIS A 26 -2.17 10.10 1.91
N LEU A 27 -1.76 11.34 2.19
CA LEU A 27 -1.76 12.43 1.20
C LEU A 27 -0.59 12.29 0.22
N ALA A 28 0.59 11.84 0.68
CA ALA A 28 1.75 11.61 -0.17
C ALA A 28 1.44 10.61 -1.30
N ASP A 29 0.77 9.51 -0.97
CA ASP A 29 0.44 8.47 -1.95
C ASP A 29 -0.42 9.02 -3.10
N ALA A 30 -1.36 9.92 -2.81
CA ALA A 30 -2.19 10.56 -3.83
C ALA A 30 -1.46 11.69 -4.58
N TYR A 31 -0.80 12.60 -3.85
CA TYR A 31 -0.39 13.90 -4.40
C TYR A 31 1.09 14.04 -4.71
N THR A 32 1.97 13.23 -4.10
CA THR A 32 3.43 13.32 -4.37
C THR A 32 3.96 12.14 -5.16
N ARG A 33 3.48 10.93 -4.87
CA ARG A 33 3.96 9.69 -5.50
C ARG A 33 3.11 9.21 -6.66
N GLY A 34 1.82 9.56 -6.69
CA GLY A 34 0.86 8.93 -7.60
C GLY A 34 0.70 7.42 -7.33
N ALA A 35 0.97 6.95 -6.11
CA ALA A 35 0.79 5.57 -5.67
C ALA A 35 -0.71 5.28 -5.39
N ILE A 36 -1.56 5.49 -6.40
CA ILE A 36 -3.02 5.40 -6.29
C ILE A 36 -3.49 4.06 -5.70
N PRO A 37 -2.93 2.90 -6.06
CA PRO A 37 -3.33 1.64 -5.43
C PRO A 37 -3.02 1.61 -3.92
N GLU A 38 -1.86 2.13 -3.51
CA GLU A 38 -1.49 2.21 -2.09
C GLU A 38 -2.41 3.19 -1.32
N HIS A 39 -2.73 4.34 -1.92
CA HIS A 39 -3.68 5.31 -1.38
C HIS A 39 -5.07 4.69 -1.19
N MET A 40 -5.60 4.01 -2.22
CA MET A 40 -6.89 3.32 -2.15
C MET A 40 -6.89 2.19 -1.09
N ALA A 41 -5.73 1.58 -0.84
CA ALA A 41 -5.62 0.52 0.16
C ALA A 41 -5.94 0.98 1.60
N PHE A 42 -5.86 2.28 1.91
CA PHE A 42 -6.20 2.82 3.23
C PHE A 42 -7.65 2.56 3.66
N ILE A 43 -8.56 2.26 2.75
CA ILE A 43 -9.93 1.89 3.14
C ILE A 43 -9.98 0.56 3.91
N PHE A 44 -9.07 -0.38 3.62
CA PHE A 44 -9.21 -1.77 4.08
C PHE A 44 -8.71 -2.03 5.51
N PRO A 45 -7.57 -1.51 5.99
CA PRO A 45 -7.13 -1.74 7.38
C PRO A 45 -8.20 -1.47 8.44
N PRO A 46 -8.89 -0.31 8.47
CA PRO A 46 -9.95 -0.09 9.45
C PRO A 46 -11.17 -1.00 9.25
N LEU A 47 -11.48 -1.42 8.02
CA LEU A 47 -12.58 -2.35 7.74
C LEU A 47 -12.26 -3.77 8.24
N ILE A 48 -11.04 -4.25 8.00
CA ILE A 48 -10.56 -5.57 8.47
C ILE A 48 -10.53 -5.60 9.99
N LEU A 49 -9.94 -4.58 10.62
CA LEU A 49 -9.91 -4.47 12.09
C LEU A 49 -11.31 -4.42 12.70
N TRP A 50 -12.23 -3.68 12.07
CA TRP A 50 -13.64 -3.62 12.49
C TRP A 50 -14.35 -4.97 12.33
N ALA A 51 -14.23 -5.61 11.17
CA ALA A 51 -14.89 -6.86 10.84
C ALA A 51 -14.55 -7.94 11.87
N TYR A 52 -13.26 -8.13 12.18
CA TYR A 52 -12.86 -9.13 13.17
C TYR A 52 -13.17 -8.72 14.60
N THR A 53 -13.07 -7.43 14.94
CA THR A 53 -13.48 -6.97 16.28
C THR A 53 -14.98 -7.24 16.51
N ALA A 54 -15.82 -6.93 15.52
CA ALA A 54 -17.24 -7.23 15.57
C ALA A 54 -17.49 -8.74 15.61
N ALA A 55 -16.79 -9.53 14.78
CA ALA A 55 -16.89 -10.98 14.76
C ALA A 55 -16.53 -11.62 16.10
N PHE A 56 -15.56 -11.09 16.87
CA PHE A 56 -15.16 -11.63 18.17
C PHE A 56 -16.03 -11.16 19.34
N ARG A 57 -16.64 -9.98 19.22
CA ARG A 57 -17.58 -9.43 20.22
C ARG A 57 -19.03 -9.86 20.01
N ALA A 58 -19.39 -10.39 18.85
CA ALA A 58 -20.75 -10.85 18.53
C ALA A 58 -21.30 -11.87 19.55
N PRO A 59 -22.57 -11.83 19.96
CA PRO A 59 -23.09 -12.71 21.02
C PRO A 59 -22.98 -14.20 20.68
N SER A 60 -23.36 -14.59 19.46
CA SER A 60 -23.35 -15.98 18.98
C SER A 60 -22.44 -16.17 17.74
N ARG A 61 -22.27 -17.43 17.30
CA ARG A 61 -21.60 -17.75 16.02
C ARG A 61 -22.37 -17.24 14.81
N ARG A 62 -23.71 -17.25 14.88
CA ARG A 62 -24.58 -16.74 13.81
C ARG A 62 -24.39 -15.24 13.62
N ASP A 63 -24.28 -14.50 14.73
CA ASP A 63 -24.06 -13.05 14.70
C ASP A 63 -22.64 -12.67 14.28
N ALA A 64 -21.68 -13.59 14.44
CA ALA A 64 -20.30 -13.40 13.98
C ALA A 64 -20.14 -13.58 12.47
N LEU A 65 -21.08 -14.26 11.79
CA LEU A 65 -20.97 -14.58 10.37
C LEU A 65 -20.97 -13.33 9.46
N PRO A 66 -21.91 -12.36 9.58
CA PRO A 66 -21.89 -11.19 8.70
C PRO A 66 -20.59 -10.37 8.79
N PRO A 67 -20.04 -10.07 9.99
CA PRO A 67 -18.73 -9.42 10.07
C PRO A 67 -17.59 -10.24 9.45
N LEU A 68 -17.60 -11.57 9.57
CA LEU A 68 -16.60 -12.42 8.92
C LEU A 68 -16.70 -12.38 7.38
N LEU A 69 -17.91 -12.32 6.83
CA LEU A 69 -18.12 -12.15 5.38
C LEU A 69 -17.64 -10.77 4.90
N TRP A 70 -17.95 -9.71 5.65
CA TRP A 70 -17.40 -8.38 5.37
C TRP A 70 -15.87 -8.34 5.50
N GLY A 71 -15.31 -9.09 6.44
CA GLY A 71 -13.86 -9.27 6.57
C GLY A 71 -13.27 -9.95 5.34
N ALA A 72 -13.93 -10.97 4.80
CA ALA A 72 -13.50 -11.66 3.58
C ALA A 72 -13.52 -10.71 2.36
N LEU A 73 -14.58 -9.91 2.22
CA LEU A 73 -14.67 -8.90 1.17
C LEU A 73 -13.62 -7.80 1.32
N ALA A 74 -13.36 -7.34 2.55
CA ALA A 74 -12.32 -6.34 2.80
C ALA A 74 -10.91 -6.86 2.49
N TRP A 75 -10.61 -8.12 2.83
CA TRP A 75 -9.36 -8.77 2.43
C TRP A 75 -9.25 -8.97 0.92
N ALA A 76 -10.30 -9.45 0.27
CA ALA A 76 -10.30 -9.65 -1.18
C ALA A 76 -10.08 -8.32 -1.90
N GLY A 77 -10.78 -7.27 -1.46
CA GLY A 77 -10.58 -5.91 -1.95
C GLY A 77 -9.15 -5.42 -1.74
N LEU A 78 -8.55 -5.67 -0.57
CA LEU A 78 -7.16 -5.31 -0.29
C LEU A 78 -6.18 -6.05 -1.21
N VAL A 79 -6.36 -7.36 -1.41
CA VAL A 79 -5.54 -8.18 -2.32
C VAL A 79 -5.60 -7.65 -3.75
N LEU A 80 -6.80 -7.34 -4.24
CA LEU A 80 -7.04 -6.80 -5.57
C LEU A 80 -6.56 -5.35 -5.74
N THR A 81 -6.36 -4.62 -4.64
CA THR A 81 -5.94 -3.22 -4.67
C THR A 81 -4.43 -3.07 -4.51
N HIS A 82 -3.82 -3.69 -3.49
CA HIS A 82 -2.40 -3.50 -3.21
C HIS A 82 -1.80 -4.66 -2.41
N ASN A 83 -1.08 -5.55 -3.09
CA ASN A 83 -0.44 -6.74 -2.54
C ASN A 83 0.54 -6.45 -1.39
N LEU A 84 1.30 -5.35 -1.45
CA LEU A 84 2.25 -5.00 -0.38
C LEU A 84 1.55 -4.56 0.91
N THR A 85 0.43 -3.84 0.79
CA THR A 85 -0.41 -3.50 1.95
C THR A 85 -1.10 -4.75 2.50
N THR A 86 -1.47 -5.72 1.64
CA THR A 86 -1.94 -7.04 2.10
C THR A 86 -0.92 -7.71 3.01
N LEU A 87 0.36 -7.79 2.58
CA LEU A 87 1.42 -8.40 3.38
C LEU A 87 1.56 -7.71 4.75
N LEU A 88 1.65 -6.37 4.77
CA LEU A 88 1.72 -5.60 6.00
C LEU A 88 0.49 -5.81 6.91
N MET A 89 -0.69 -5.84 6.31
CA MET A 89 -1.93 -6.04 7.05
C MET A 89 -2.02 -7.45 7.62
N VAL A 90 -1.49 -8.49 6.95
CA VAL A 90 -1.43 -9.86 7.50
C VAL A 90 -0.56 -9.87 8.77
N LEU A 91 0.62 -9.24 8.72
CA LEU A 91 1.50 -9.11 9.89
C LEU A 91 0.82 -8.36 11.05
N ALA A 92 -0.03 -7.37 10.76
CA ALA A 92 -0.79 -6.64 11.78
C ALA A 92 -2.05 -7.40 12.27
N ALA A 93 -2.68 -8.19 11.42
CA ALA A 93 -3.94 -8.88 11.72
C ALA A 93 -3.73 -10.10 12.63
N VAL A 94 -2.64 -10.84 12.49
CA VAL A 94 -2.33 -11.99 13.36
C VAL A 94 -2.31 -11.60 14.85
N PRO A 95 -1.51 -10.62 15.31
CA PRO A 95 -1.53 -10.22 16.71
C PRO A 95 -2.87 -9.61 17.13
N HIS A 96 -3.61 -8.95 16.22
CA HIS A 96 -4.97 -8.47 16.50
C HIS A 96 -5.93 -9.61 16.81
N LEU A 97 -5.93 -10.67 15.98
CA LEU A 97 -6.80 -11.84 16.17
C LEU A 97 -6.45 -12.60 17.45
N LEU A 98 -5.16 -12.77 17.74
CA LEU A 98 -4.70 -13.41 18.98
C LEU A 98 -5.12 -12.58 20.21
N LEU A 99 -4.98 -11.26 20.13
CA LEU A 99 -5.44 -10.36 21.19
C LEU A 99 -6.96 -10.48 21.36
N LEU A 100 -7.74 -10.43 20.28
CA LEU A 100 -9.19 -10.57 20.34
C LEU A 100 -9.60 -11.90 20.95
N ALA A 101 -8.98 -13.02 20.54
CA ALA A 101 -9.22 -14.34 21.09
C ALA A 101 -8.96 -14.40 22.59
N ALA A 102 -7.83 -13.86 23.04
CA ALA A 102 -7.48 -13.80 24.46
C ALA A 102 -8.41 -12.85 25.24
N TRP A 103 -8.69 -11.67 24.71
CA TRP A 103 -9.49 -10.64 25.35
C TRP A 103 -10.96 -11.06 25.50
N THR A 104 -11.55 -11.66 24.47
CA THR A 104 -12.93 -12.14 24.53
C THR A 104 -13.04 -13.57 25.06
N ARG A 105 -11.90 -14.25 25.32
CA ARG A 105 -11.82 -15.67 25.70
C ARG A 105 -12.48 -16.60 24.67
N ARG A 106 -12.39 -16.26 23.38
CA ARG A 106 -13.08 -16.96 22.28
C ARG A 106 -12.11 -17.47 21.23
N TRP A 107 -11.24 -18.39 21.64
CA TRP A 107 -10.25 -19.02 20.76
C TRP A 107 -10.90 -19.80 19.61
N GLU A 108 -12.12 -20.30 19.81
CA GLU A 108 -12.89 -20.99 18.78
C GLU A 108 -13.26 -20.10 17.58
N ARG A 109 -13.11 -18.77 17.69
CA ARG A 109 -13.35 -17.81 16.60
C ARG A 109 -12.16 -17.63 15.65
N LEU A 110 -10.98 -18.16 16.00
CA LEU A 110 -9.82 -18.12 15.11
C LEU A 110 -10.03 -18.94 13.84
N LEU A 111 -10.66 -20.11 13.94
CA LEU A 111 -10.93 -20.95 12.77
C LEU A 111 -11.88 -20.23 11.77
N PRO A 112 -13.06 -19.71 12.16
CA PRO A 112 -13.88 -18.90 11.27
C PRO A 112 -13.18 -17.66 10.71
N ALA A 113 -12.30 -17.00 11.47
CA ALA A 113 -11.49 -15.89 10.97
C ALA A 113 -10.50 -16.33 9.89
N GLY A 114 -9.87 -17.49 10.07
CA GLY A 114 -9.02 -18.13 9.05
C GLY A 114 -9.81 -18.53 7.81
N LEU A 115 -11.03 -19.08 7.97
CA LEU A 115 -11.92 -19.40 6.85
C LEU A 115 -12.39 -18.14 6.09
N SER A 116 -12.60 -17.04 6.81
CA SER A 116 -12.88 -15.72 6.21
C SER A 116 -11.72 -15.24 5.34
N LEU A 117 -10.46 -15.39 5.80
CA LEU A 117 -9.29 -15.09 4.99
C LEU A 117 -9.16 -16.05 3.79
N ALA A 118 -9.40 -17.35 3.98
CA ALA A 118 -9.37 -18.32 2.89
C ALA A 118 -10.41 -18.02 1.82
N LEU A 119 -11.62 -17.61 2.21
CA LEU A 119 -12.65 -17.12 1.29
C LEU A 119 -12.16 -15.89 0.52
N ALA A 120 -11.50 -14.94 1.19
CA ALA A 120 -10.92 -13.77 0.53
C ALA A 120 -9.87 -14.14 -0.54
N MET A 121 -9.00 -15.11 -0.22
CA MET A 121 -8.02 -15.64 -1.16
C MET A 121 -8.70 -16.33 -2.35
N GLY A 122 -9.79 -17.06 -2.12
CA GLY A 122 -10.60 -17.64 -3.21
C GLY A 122 -11.24 -16.58 -4.10
N LEU A 123 -11.86 -15.56 -3.50
CA LEU A 123 -12.52 -14.45 -4.22
C LEU A 123 -11.53 -13.61 -5.06
N SER A 124 -10.26 -13.57 -4.67
CA SER A 124 -9.20 -12.82 -5.36
C SER A 124 -8.24 -13.72 -6.15
N ALA A 125 -8.54 -15.03 -6.28
CA ALA A 125 -7.66 -16.02 -6.90
C ALA A 125 -7.31 -15.69 -8.36
N GLY A 126 -8.24 -15.13 -9.13
CA GLY A 126 -7.99 -14.73 -10.52
C GLY A 126 -6.89 -13.66 -10.68
N TYR A 127 -6.53 -12.95 -9.61
CA TYR A 127 -5.42 -12.00 -9.60
C TYR A 127 -4.11 -12.63 -9.10
N TRP A 128 -4.09 -13.17 -7.88
CA TRP A 128 -2.82 -13.58 -7.26
C TRP A 128 -2.33 -14.95 -7.72
N LEU A 129 -3.22 -15.85 -8.11
CA LEU A 129 -2.84 -17.22 -8.45
C LEU A 129 -2.03 -17.28 -9.75
N PRO A 130 -2.40 -16.58 -10.84
CA PRO A 130 -1.54 -16.46 -12.01
C PRO A 130 -0.19 -15.82 -11.70
N VAL A 131 -0.17 -14.77 -10.86
CA VAL A 131 1.08 -14.12 -10.43
C VAL A 131 2.00 -15.12 -9.73
N LEU A 132 1.48 -15.96 -8.83
CA LEU A 132 2.32 -16.95 -8.14
C LEU A 132 2.85 -18.04 -9.07
N LEU A 133 2.04 -18.53 -10.01
CA LEU A 133 2.49 -19.58 -10.93
C LEU A 133 3.45 -19.07 -12.00
N GLU A 134 3.25 -17.84 -12.49
CA GLU A 134 3.98 -17.32 -13.66
C GLU A 134 5.09 -16.31 -13.31
N SER A 135 5.17 -15.83 -12.07
CA SER A 135 6.19 -14.83 -11.68
C SER A 135 7.62 -15.31 -11.93
N GLY A 136 7.89 -16.61 -11.85
CA GLY A 136 9.21 -17.18 -12.16
C GLY A 136 9.61 -17.08 -13.64
N ALA A 137 8.64 -16.91 -14.56
CA ALA A 137 8.89 -16.68 -15.96
C ALA A 137 9.11 -15.19 -16.30
N MET A 138 8.93 -14.30 -15.32
CA MET A 138 9.11 -12.85 -15.45
C MET A 138 10.26 -12.35 -14.57
N GLY A 139 10.88 -11.23 -14.93
CA GLY A 139 11.97 -10.62 -14.16
C GLY A 139 11.62 -10.27 -12.71
N ILE A 140 10.35 -10.09 -12.39
CA ILE A 140 9.86 -9.82 -11.02
C ILE A 140 10.09 -11.02 -10.09
N GLY A 141 10.24 -12.22 -10.65
CA GLY A 141 10.65 -13.43 -9.95
C GLY A 141 12.16 -13.51 -9.66
N ALA A 142 12.98 -12.58 -10.16
CA ALA A 142 14.43 -12.57 -9.94
C ALA A 142 14.84 -12.37 -8.46
N GLY A 143 13.87 -12.05 -7.59
CA GLY A 143 14.03 -12.13 -6.15
C GLY A 143 13.88 -10.78 -5.42
N PRO A 144 13.96 -10.80 -4.10
CA PRO A 144 13.82 -9.61 -3.27
C PRO A 144 14.98 -8.63 -3.48
N SER A 145 14.71 -7.33 -3.34
CA SER A 145 15.74 -6.30 -3.36
C SER A 145 16.21 -5.97 -1.94
N ARG A 146 17.52 -5.73 -1.78
CA ARG A 146 18.09 -5.08 -0.57
C ARG A 146 18.03 -3.55 -0.63
N GLY A 147 17.32 -3.00 -1.61
CA GLY A 147 17.15 -1.55 -1.78
C GLY A 147 16.50 -0.86 -0.58
N TYR A 148 15.81 -1.59 0.30
CA TYR A 148 15.25 -1.05 1.55
C TYR A 148 16.32 -0.45 2.47
N GLU A 149 17.56 -0.94 2.42
CA GLU A 149 18.65 -0.48 3.30
C GLU A 149 18.96 1.01 3.09
N ASN A 150 18.86 1.47 1.84
CA ASN A 150 19.10 2.86 1.47
C ASN A 150 17.93 3.80 1.84
N HIS A 151 16.82 3.26 2.32
CA HIS A 151 15.59 4.00 2.62
C HIS A 151 15.17 3.89 4.09
N LEU A 152 15.92 3.16 4.92
CA LEU A 152 15.73 3.13 6.37
C LEU A 152 16.22 4.44 6.97
N LEU A 153 15.46 4.99 7.92
CA LEU A 153 15.80 6.25 8.58
C LEU A 153 16.79 6.01 9.72
N ALA A 154 17.79 6.87 9.84
CA ALA A 154 18.55 6.94 11.07
C ALA A 154 17.65 7.44 12.21
N PRO A 155 17.86 7.05 13.49
CA PRO A 155 17.01 7.50 14.60
C PRO A 155 16.89 9.03 14.72
N GLY A 156 17.95 9.77 14.36
CA GLY A 156 17.97 11.24 14.36
C GLY A 156 17.18 11.92 13.23
N GLU A 157 16.72 11.15 12.26
CA GLU A 157 15.94 11.59 11.09
C GLU A 157 14.47 11.15 11.17
N LEU A 158 14.13 10.36 12.19
CA LEU A 158 12.79 9.79 12.35
C LEU A 158 11.71 10.88 12.51
N PHE A 159 12.04 11.98 13.18
CA PHE A 159 11.10 13.06 13.43
C PHE A 159 11.41 14.30 12.60
N LEU A 160 10.34 14.82 12.02
CA LEU A 160 10.23 16.11 11.39
C LEU A 160 10.78 17.23 12.30
N ARG A 161 11.62 18.12 11.75
CA ARG A 161 12.14 19.31 12.44
C ARG A 161 11.36 20.60 12.18
N SER A 162 10.63 20.67 11.06
CA SER A 162 9.80 21.82 10.70
C SER A 162 8.35 21.68 11.19
N LEU A 163 7.56 22.75 11.14
CA LEU A 163 6.13 22.67 11.43
C LEU A 163 5.35 22.05 10.25
N ILE A 164 5.67 22.50 9.04
CA ILE A 164 5.07 22.03 7.79
C ILE A 164 5.75 20.73 7.36
N TYR A 165 4.94 19.76 6.93
CA TYR A 165 5.42 18.49 6.41
C TYR A 165 6.04 18.66 5.01
N PRO A 166 7.31 18.25 4.77
CA PRO A 166 8.04 18.65 3.57
C PRO A 166 7.80 17.77 2.34
N TYR A 167 7.40 16.49 2.50
CA TYR A 167 7.21 15.45 1.46
C TYR A 167 8.42 15.13 0.55
N ARG A 168 9.32 16.08 0.35
CA ARG A 168 10.58 15.98 -0.38
C ARG A 168 11.71 16.56 0.48
N ASP A 169 12.94 16.20 0.16
CA ASP A 169 14.13 16.79 0.77
C ASP A 169 14.25 18.30 0.46
N GLU A 170 15.23 18.96 1.08
CA GLU A 170 15.44 20.41 0.91
C GLU A 170 15.74 20.80 -0.54
N GLN A 171 16.28 19.88 -1.34
CA GLN A 171 16.59 20.05 -2.76
C GLN A 171 15.37 19.77 -3.65
N GLY A 172 14.27 19.23 -3.11
CA GLY A 172 13.09 18.82 -3.84
C GLY A 172 13.27 17.55 -4.70
N LEU A 173 14.37 16.83 -4.54
CA LEU A 173 14.76 15.70 -5.39
C LEU A 173 14.26 14.38 -4.83
N ALA A 174 14.63 14.04 -3.59
CA ALA A 174 14.25 12.79 -2.96
C ALA A 174 12.92 12.90 -2.21
N LEU A 175 12.19 11.79 -2.17
CA LEU A 175 11.00 11.65 -1.34
C LEU A 175 11.42 11.37 0.11
N VAL A 176 10.84 12.09 1.07
CA VAL A 176 11.14 11.91 2.49
C VAL A 176 9.86 11.81 3.30
N TYR A 177 9.82 10.82 4.20
CA TYR A 177 8.64 10.54 5.02
C TYR A 177 8.96 10.44 6.52
N PRO A 178 9.51 11.51 7.14
CA PRO A 178 9.68 11.53 8.60
C PRO A 178 8.31 11.50 9.29
N LEU A 179 8.29 11.14 10.57
CA LEU A 179 7.10 11.27 11.41
C LEU A 179 6.92 12.74 11.82
N SER A 180 5.69 13.24 11.74
CA SER A 180 5.33 14.51 12.37
C SER A 180 5.57 14.44 13.88
N TRP A 181 5.96 15.55 14.51
CA TRP A 181 6.03 15.69 15.98
C TRP A 181 4.67 15.46 16.67
N LEU A 182 3.56 15.56 15.93
CA LEU A 182 2.22 15.18 16.39
C LEU A 182 2.08 13.68 16.68
N THR A 183 2.80 12.83 15.93
CA THR A 183 2.76 11.38 16.09
C THR A 183 3.21 10.94 17.49
N PRO A 184 4.45 11.23 17.95
CA PRO A 184 4.88 10.84 19.29
C PRO A 184 4.05 11.54 20.38
N LEU A 185 3.66 12.80 20.18
CA LEU A 185 2.79 13.52 21.13
C LEU A 185 1.46 12.78 21.33
N LEU A 186 0.82 12.36 20.24
CA LEU A 186 -0.46 11.67 20.29
C LEU A 186 -0.33 10.29 20.94
N LEU A 187 0.72 9.54 20.62
CA LEU A 187 1.01 8.24 21.24
C LEU A 187 1.25 8.36 22.74
N LEU A 188 2.08 9.32 23.16
CA LEU A 188 2.39 9.57 24.58
C LEU A 188 1.14 10.04 25.34
N LEU A 189 0.37 10.97 24.77
CA LEU A 189 -0.87 11.44 25.38
C LEU A 189 -1.89 10.30 25.54
N ALA A 190 -2.07 9.48 24.50
CA ALA A 190 -2.96 8.33 24.56
C ALA A 190 -2.52 7.30 25.62
N ALA A 191 -1.22 7.02 25.71
CA ALA A 191 -0.64 6.15 26.74
C ALA A 191 -0.88 6.71 28.15
N ALA A 192 -0.59 7.99 28.39
CA ALA A 192 -0.81 8.65 29.67
C ALA A 192 -2.30 8.64 30.08
N LEU A 193 -3.21 8.91 29.15
CA LEU A 193 -4.66 8.82 29.40
C LEU A 193 -5.11 7.38 29.67
N GLY A 194 -4.51 6.40 28.99
CA GLY A 194 -4.72 4.97 29.24
C GLY A 194 -4.31 4.56 30.65
N LEU A 195 -3.09 4.92 31.06
CA LEU A 195 -2.56 4.65 32.40
C LEU A 195 -3.39 5.33 33.49
N ARG A 196 -3.75 6.61 33.31
CA ARG A 196 -4.59 7.34 34.26
C ARG A 196 -5.94 6.65 34.48
N ARG A 197 -6.57 6.14 33.42
CA ARG A 197 -7.83 5.38 33.53
C ARG A 197 -7.66 4.05 34.24
N ALA A 198 -6.57 3.34 33.96
CA ALA A 198 -6.25 2.09 34.64
C ALA A 198 -6.05 2.31 36.14
N HIS A 199 -5.34 3.37 36.55
CA HIS A 199 -5.11 3.71 37.95
C HIS A 199 -6.36 4.23 38.67
N ALA A 200 -7.21 5.00 38.00
CA ALA A 200 -8.39 5.60 38.62
C ALA A 200 -9.51 4.59 38.94
N GLY A 201 -9.34 3.29 38.69
CA GLY A 201 -10.38 2.27 38.86
C GLY A 201 -11.62 2.51 38.01
N SER A 202 -11.59 3.51 37.11
CA SER A 202 -12.67 3.90 36.23
C SER A 202 -12.75 2.93 35.05
N VAL A 203 -12.98 1.66 35.39
CA VAL A 203 -13.43 0.66 34.44
C VAL A 203 -14.90 0.97 34.20
N SER A 204 -15.17 1.94 33.33
CA SER A 204 -16.51 2.15 32.79
C SER A 204 -17.09 0.81 32.36
N HIS A 205 -18.37 0.57 32.65
CA HIS A 205 -19.12 -0.63 32.28
C HIS A 205 -19.13 -0.94 30.77
N SER A 206 -18.56 -0.09 29.91
CA SER A 206 -18.22 -0.41 28.52
C SER A 206 -16.84 -1.12 28.42
N GLY A 207 -16.79 -2.37 28.87
CA GLY A 207 -15.65 -3.32 28.89
C GLY A 207 -14.34 -2.95 28.18
N ASN A 208 -13.30 -2.70 29.00
CA ASN A 208 -11.85 -2.77 28.74
C ASN A 208 -11.31 -2.11 27.45
N VAL A 209 -11.08 -0.80 27.54
CA VAL A 209 -10.32 0.02 26.57
C VAL A 209 -8.85 -0.41 26.43
N GLY A 210 -8.27 -0.97 27.50
CA GLY A 210 -6.84 -1.26 27.63
C GLY A 210 -6.25 -2.14 26.53
N PRO A 211 -6.78 -3.36 26.27
CA PRO A 211 -6.24 -4.28 25.26
C PRO A 211 -6.22 -3.66 23.86
N ALA A 212 -7.33 -3.06 23.43
CA ALA A 212 -7.42 -2.42 22.12
C ALA A 212 -6.44 -1.24 22.00
N LEU A 213 -6.31 -0.40 23.03
CA LEU A 213 -5.34 0.69 23.02
C LEU A 213 -3.90 0.15 22.97
N ALA A 214 -3.57 -0.87 23.76
CA ALA A 214 -2.25 -1.49 23.78
C ALA A 214 -1.86 -2.06 22.41
N TYR A 215 -2.79 -2.72 21.70
CA TYR A 215 -2.55 -3.18 20.33
C TYR A 215 -2.20 -2.03 19.39
N HIS A 216 -2.98 -0.95 19.42
CA HIS A 216 -2.77 0.17 18.52
C HIS A 216 -1.46 0.93 18.81
N LEU A 217 -1.12 1.10 20.09
CA LEU A 217 0.17 1.67 20.48
C LEU A 217 1.33 0.76 20.07
N GLY A 218 1.22 -0.54 20.34
CA GLY A 218 2.22 -1.54 19.92
C GLY A 218 2.40 -1.58 18.40
N LEU A 219 1.30 -1.58 17.64
CA LEU A 219 1.32 -1.55 16.18
C LEU A 219 2.04 -0.32 15.65
N ALA A 220 1.71 0.87 16.17
CA ALA A 220 2.38 2.10 15.78
C ALA A 220 3.88 2.05 16.10
N LEU A 221 4.25 1.66 17.32
CA LEU A 221 5.64 1.63 17.77
C LEU A 221 6.48 0.62 16.98
N VAL A 222 5.95 -0.59 16.73
CA VAL A 222 6.64 -1.60 15.92
C VAL A 222 6.77 -1.15 14.48
N ALA A 223 5.71 -0.58 13.89
CA ALA A 223 5.76 -0.06 12.53
C ALA A 223 6.77 1.10 12.37
N VAL A 224 6.80 2.01 13.34
CA VAL A 224 7.81 3.08 13.40
C VAL A 224 9.22 2.50 13.51
N TRP A 225 9.44 1.53 14.39
CA TRP A 225 10.75 0.89 14.54
C TRP A 225 11.21 0.20 13.25
N MET A 226 10.30 -0.48 12.54
CA MET A 226 10.57 -1.14 11.26
C MET A 226 11.00 -0.19 10.14
N MET A 227 10.78 1.12 10.29
CA MET A 227 11.25 2.14 9.35
C MET A 227 12.68 2.62 9.63
N THR A 228 13.31 2.15 10.71
CA THR A 228 14.61 2.66 11.17
C THR A 228 15.75 1.68 10.95
N THR A 229 16.98 2.18 10.89
CA THR A 229 18.18 1.32 10.81
C THR A 229 18.33 0.39 12.01
N LEU A 230 17.65 0.66 13.14
CA LEU A 230 17.64 -0.20 14.32
C LEU A 230 16.93 -1.55 14.09
N SER A 231 16.09 -1.67 13.07
CA SER A 231 15.39 -2.92 12.75
C SER A 231 16.12 -3.79 11.71
N LEU A 232 17.35 -3.44 11.32
CA LEU A 232 18.14 -4.19 10.33
C LEU A 232 18.32 -5.66 10.72
N ALA A 233 18.46 -5.96 12.02
CA ALA A 233 18.55 -7.32 12.53
C ALA A 233 17.31 -8.19 12.22
N ILE A 234 16.14 -7.58 11.96
CA ILE A 234 14.93 -8.26 11.49
C ILE A 234 14.87 -8.27 9.96
N TRP A 235 15.21 -7.16 9.32
CA TRP A 235 15.17 -7.05 7.86
C TRP A 235 16.09 -8.04 7.15
N HIS A 236 17.34 -8.21 7.61
CA HIS A 236 18.29 -9.10 6.96
C HIS A 236 17.79 -10.55 6.86
N PRO A 237 17.45 -11.25 7.96
CA PRO A 237 16.98 -12.64 7.88
C PRO A 237 15.62 -12.75 7.17
N LEU A 238 14.79 -11.70 7.19
CA LEU A 238 13.47 -11.70 6.54
C LEU A 238 13.47 -11.05 5.15
N THR A 239 14.64 -10.77 4.56
CA THR A 239 14.76 -10.20 3.21
C THR A 239 13.96 -10.97 2.15
N PRO A 240 13.87 -12.33 2.18
CA PRO A 240 13.03 -13.07 1.23
C PRO A 240 11.56 -12.65 1.19
N VAL A 241 11.04 -12.07 2.27
CA VAL A 241 9.64 -11.62 2.35
C VAL A 241 9.56 -10.10 2.38
N LEU A 242 10.31 -9.47 3.30
CA LEU A 242 10.26 -8.03 3.51
C LEU A 242 10.96 -7.26 2.38
N GLY A 243 11.94 -7.83 1.68
CA GLY A 243 12.63 -7.15 0.58
C GLY A 243 11.71 -6.78 -0.60
N HIS A 244 10.57 -7.47 -0.75
CA HIS A 244 9.52 -7.08 -1.70
C HIS A 244 8.83 -5.77 -1.32
N LEU A 245 8.88 -5.38 -0.05
CA LEU A 245 8.39 -4.08 0.38
C LEU A 245 9.24 -2.93 -0.14
N GLN A 246 10.48 -3.14 -0.64
CA GLN A 246 11.43 -2.16 -1.24
C GLN A 246 11.71 -0.87 -0.45
N TYR A 247 10.69 -0.21 0.07
CA TYR A 247 10.67 1.03 0.80
C TYR A 247 10.06 0.83 2.19
N PRO A 248 10.84 0.98 3.28
CA PRO A 248 10.37 0.84 4.65
C PRO A 248 9.23 1.79 5.04
N TRP A 249 9.13 2.96 4.40
CA TRP A 249 8.03 3.91 4.66
C TRP A 249 6.64 3.33 4.40
N ARG A 250 6.49 2.19 3.70
CA ARG A 250 5.20 1.48 3.59
C ARG A 250 4.62 1.07 4.95
N PHE A 251 5.47 0.91 5.98
CA PHE A 251 5.02 0.71 7.37
C PHE A 251 4.19 1.89 7.91
N LEU A 252 4.26 3.08 7.29
CA LEU A 252 3.42 4.22 7.66
C LEU A 252 1.92 3.93 7.52
N VAL A 253 1.50 2.99 6.67
CA VAL A 253 0.11 2.50 6.65
C VAL A 253 -0.28 1.90 8.00
N LEU A 254 0.62 1.12 8.60
CA LEU A 254 0.42 0.52 9.93
C LEU A 254 0.57 1.55 11.06
N VAL A 255 1.44 2.57 10.89
CA VAL A 255 1.48 3.71 11.81
C VAL A 255 0.14 4.43 11.82
N ALA A 256 -0.44 4.74 10.64
CA ALA A 256 -1.76 5.35 10.53
C ALA A 256 -2.84 4.49 11.19
N ALA A 257 -2.81 3.17 10.96
CA ALA A 257 -3.71 2.23 11.61
C ALA A 257 -3.55 2.25 13.13
N GLY A 258 -2.33 2.27 13.67
CA GLY A 258 -2.07 2.40 15.11
C GLY A 258 -2.54 3.75 15.69
N LEU A 259 -2.39 4.85 14.95
CA LEU A 259 -2.86 6.17 15.39
C LEU A 259 -4.39 6.27 15.52
N LEU A 260 -5.17 5.39 14.88
CA LEU A 260 -6.61 5.27 15.12
C LEU A 260 -6.92 5.06 16.60
N GLY A 261 -6.14 4.20 17.26
CA GLY A 261 -6.27 3.89 18.68
C GLY A 261 -5.93 5.09 19.56
N ALA A 262 -4.81 5.75 19.26
CA ALA A 262 -4.33 6.89 20.03
C ALA A 262 -5.29 8.09 19.92
N ALA A 263 -5.69 8.46 18.70
CA ALA A 263 -6.67 9.51 18.44
C ALA A 263 -8.03 9.19 19.08
N GLY A 264 -8.45 7.92 19.01
CA GLY A 264 -9.68 7.45 19.63
C GLY A 264 -9.69 7.66 21.15
N GLN A 265 -8.59 7.33 21.82
CA GLN A 265 -8.44 7.49 23.27
C GLN A 265 -8.53 8.95 23.71
N VAL A 266 -7.91 9.86 22.94
CA VAL A 266 -8.00 11.31 23.18
C VAL A 266 -9.44 11.79 22.99
N GLY A 267 -10.10 11.38 21.90
CA GLY A 267 -11.49 11.75 21.64
C GLY A 267 -12.44 11.26 22.73
N GLN A 268 -12.22 10.05 23.23
CA GLN A 268 -12.97 9.52 24.36
C GLN A 268 -12.76 10.35 25.64
N ALA A 269 -11.52 10.81 25.91
CA ALA A 269 -11.21 11.63 27.08
C ALA A 269 -11.79 13.05 27.00
N LEU A 270 -11.86 13.66 25.82
CA LEU A 270 -12.48 14.97 25.63
C LEU A 270 -13.99 14.95 25.83
N GLY A 271 -14.66 13.83 25.53
CA GLY A 271 -16.11 13.75 25.55
C GLY A 271 -16.75 14.41 24.33
N ARG A 272 -18.07 14.25 24.16
CA ARG A 272 -18.77 14.61 22.91
C ARG A 272 -18.78 16.10 22.62
N ALA A 273 -19.21 16.93 23.58
CA ALA A 273 -19.34 18.37 23.37
C ALA A 273 -18.00 19.03 22.98
N ARG A 274 -16.94 18.73 23.72
CA ARG A 274 -15.59 19.25 23.42
C ARG A 274 -15.07 18.70 22.09
N THR A 275 -15.28 17.43 21.79
CA THR A 275 -14.82 16.88 20.50
C THR A 275 -15.49 17.56 19.32
N LEU A 276 -16.80 17.83 19.39
CA LEU A 276 -17.49 18.55 18.31
C LEU A 276 -17.00 20.00 18.17
N LEU A 277 -16.68 20.66 19.28
CA LEU A 277 -16.11 22.01 19.27
C LEU A 277 -14.70 22.04 18.66
N TRP A 278 -13.83 21.10 19.04
CA TRP A 278 -12.42 21.11 18.63
C TRP A 278 -12.15 20.40 17.31
N ALA A 279 -13.03 19.50 16.85
CA ALA A 279 -12.82 18.73 15.61
C ALA A 279 -12.54 19.60 14.37
N PRO A 280 -13.27 20.72 14.11
CA PRO A 280 -12.95 21.60 12.99
C PRO A 280 -11.57 22.25 13.11
N LEU A 281 -11.17 22.64 14.31
CA LEU A 281 -9.85 23.25 14.58
C LEU A 281 -8.72 22.22 14.42
N VAL A 282 -8.93 20.99 14.89
CA VAL A 282 -7.98 19.88 14.68
C VAL A 282 -7.88 19.55 13.19
N ALA A 283 -8.99 19.49 12.47
CA ALA A 283 -9.00 19.27 11.03
C ALA A 283 -8.24 20.38 10.30
N LEU A 284 -8.50 21.64 10.64
CA LEU A 284 -7.81 22.80 10.06
C LEU A 284 -6.31 22.76 10.38
N ALA A 285 -5.92 22.44 11.63
CA ALA A 285 -4.52 22.32 11.99
C ALA A 285 -3.82 21.21 11.21
N LEU A 286 -4.41 20.02 11.12
CA LEU A 286 -3.85 18.92 10.33
C LEU A 286 -3.75 19.29 8.84
N PHE A 287 -4.77 19.97 8.31
CA PHE A 287 -4.79 20.50 6.94
C PHE A 287 -3.63 21.50 6.72
N VAL A 288 -3.49 22.51 7.57
CA VAL A 288 -2.44 23.55 7.45
C VAL A 288 -1.04 22.99 7.63
N LEU A 289 -0.86 21.96 8.46
CA LEU A 289 0.46 21.36 8.67
C LEU A 289 0.86 20.38 7.54
N ALA A 290 -0.12 19.77 6.87
CA ALA A 290 0.13 18.74 5.86
C ALA A 290 0.02 19.24 4.41
N LEU A 291 -0.80 20.23 4.08
CA LEU A 291 -0.97 20.63 2.68
C LEU A 291 0.08 21.54 2.07
N PRO A 292 0.69 22.51 2.77
CA PRO A 292 1.60 23.45 2.12
C PRO A 292 2.84 22.81 1.49
N GLY A 293 3.23 21.61 1.94
CA GLY A 293 4.31 20.84 1.32
C GLY A 293 3.91 19.98 0.12
N LEU A 294 2.62 19.94 -0.23
CA LEU A 294 2.15 19.21 -1.41
C LEU A 294 2.34 20.05 -2.68
N PRO A 295 2.64 19.41 -3.82
CA PRO A 295 2.70 20.12 -5.10
C PRO A 295 1.31 20.64 -5.47
N LEU A 296 1.19 21.95 -5.65
CA LEU A 296 -0.06 22.60 -6.04
C LEU A 296 -0.29 22.61 -7.55
N LYS A 297 0.66 22.11 -8.34
CA LYS A 297 0.58 22.13 -9.81
C LYS A 297 -0.47 21.11 -10.27
N PRO A 298 -1.55 21.54 -10.96
CA PRO A 298 -2.49 20.62 -11.56
C PRO A 298 -1.76 19.71 -12.55
N LEU A 299 -2.08 18.41 -12.51
CA LEU A 299 -1.62 17.47 -13.52
C LEU A 299 -2.58 17.58 -14.72
N ASP A 300 -2.14 18.29 -15.76
CA ASP A 300 -2.87 18.37 -17.02
C ASP A 300 -2.68 17.07 -17.79
N LEU A 301 -3.74 16.26 -17.88
CA LEU A 301 -3.76 15.00 -18.62
C LEU A 301 -4.76 15.11 -19.77
N PRO A 302 -4.29 15.41 -21.00
CA PRO A 302 -5.12 15.35 -22.19
C PRO A 302 -5.81 13.99 -22.30
N ALA A 303 -7.04 13.95 -22.81
CA ALA A 303 -7.81 12.70 -22.92
C ALA A 303 -7.04 11.57 -23.62
N ALA A 304 -6.20 11.90 -24.61
CA ALA A 304 -5.34 10.95 -25.30
C ALA A 304 -4.30 10.28 -24.38
N GLN A 305 -3.81 10.96 -23.34
CA GLN A 305 -2.86 10.40 -22.37
C GLN A 305 -3.56 9.58 -21.27
N VAL A 306 -4.83 9.85 -21.00
CA VAL A 306 -5.62 9.12 -20.00
C VAL A 306 -6.12 7.78 -20.55
N TRP A 307 -6.60 7.77 -21.79
CA TRP A 307 -7.31 6.62 -22.37
C TRP A 307 -6.47 5.78 -23.34
N SER A 308 -5.22 6.19 -23.62
CA SER A 308 -4.30 5.44 -24.48
C SER A 308 -2.98 5.15 -23.77
N PRO A 309 -2.45 3.92 -23.83
CA PRO A 309 -1.11 3.62 -23.34
C PRO A 309 -0.01 4.12 -24.28
N VAL A 310 -0.36 4.60 -25.48
CA VAL A 310 0.62 5.01 -26.51
C VAL A 310 1.58 6.08 -26.00
N PRO A 311 1.13 7.19 -25.38
CA PRO A 311 2.06 8.21 -24.87
C PRO A 311 3.01 7.68 -23.78
N MET A 312 2.56 6.73 -22.96
CA MET A 312 3.42 6.07 -21.96
C MET A 312 4.52 5.27 -22.65
N TRP A 313 4.18 4.45 -23.66
CA TRP A 313 5.16 3.68 -24.42
C TRP A 313 6.12 4.56 -25.21
N GLU A 314 5.65 5.66 -25.81
CA GLU A 314 6.51 6.62 -26.50
C GLU A 314 7.50 7.29 -25.54
N ALA A 315 7.03 7.70 -24.35
CA ALA A 315 7.87 8.29 -23.33
C ALA A 315 8.94 7.30 -22.84
N ASP A 316 8.57 6.06 -22.56
CA ASP A 316 9.50 4.99 -22.19
C ASP A 316 10.54 4.75 -23.28
N ALA A 317 10.09 4.59 -24.53
CA ALA A 317 10.96 4.32 -25.68
C ALA A 317 11.96 5.46 -25.91
N ALA A 318 11.56 6.71 -25.69
CA ALA A 318 12.44 7.88 -25.83
C ALA A 318 13.62 7.84 -24.84
N VAL A 319 13.42 7.30 -23.63
CA VAL A 319 14.47 7.17 -22.61
C VAL A 319 15.11 5.78 -22.53
N GLY A 320 14.75 4.88 -23.45
CA GLY A 320 15.29 3.50 -23.49
C GLY A 320 14.73 2.60 -22.38
N GLN A 321 13.51 2.87 -21.94
CA GLN A 321 12.73 2.05 -21.03
C GLN A 321 11.67 1.27 -21.80
N VAL A 322 11.08 0.27 -21.14
CA VAL A 322 9.97 -0.52 -21.68
C VAL A 322 8.96 -0.81 -20.58
N GLY A 323 7.69 -0.51 -20.85
CA GLY A 323 6.55 -0.98 -20.04
C GLY A 323 6.48 -0.41 -18.63
N ALA A 324 6.89 0.85 -18.44
CA ALA A 324 6.99 1.55 -17.17
C ALA A 324 7.83 0.82 -16.10
N THR A 325 8.74 -0.06 -16.54
CA THR A 325 9.67 -0.79 -15.66
C THR A 325 10.85 0.10 -15.28
N TRP A 326 11.45 -0.14 -14.11
CA TRP A 326 12.71 0.51 -13.71
C TRP A 326 13.93 -0.32 -14.05
N THR A 327 13.79 -1.63 -13.90
CA THR A 327 14.86 -2.63 -14.02
C THR A 327 14.57 -3.68 -15.09
N GLY A 328 13.45 -3.57 -15.82
CA GLY A 328 12.97 -4.61 -16.72
C GLY A 328 12.24 -5.75 -16.01
N GLU A 329 11.76 -5.52 -14.79
CA GLU A 329 11.14 -6.52 -13.92
C GLU A 329 9.89 -7.17 -14.52
N PHE A 330 9.22 -6.53 -15.48
CA PHE A 330 8.06 -7.11 -16.15
C PHE A 330 8.38 -7.73 -17.52
N LEU A 331 9.67 -7.84 -17.89
CA LEU A 331 10.10 -8.58 -19.07
C LEU A 331 10.19 -10.07 -18.76
N PRO A 332 9.85 -10.96 -19.71
CA PRO A 332 10.12 -12.39 -19.56
C PRO A 332 11.61 -12.65 -19.36
N VAL A 333 11.94 -13.66 -18.54
CA VAL A 333 13.33 -14.03 -18.26
C VAL A 333 14.11 -14.51 -19.49
N THR A 334 13.40 -14.83 -20.58
CA THR A 334 13.98 -15.21 -21.89
C THR A 334 14.45 -14.01 -22.70
N VAL A 335 14.11 -12.77 -22.31
CA VAL A 335 14.59 -11.56 -22.96
C VAL A 335 16.03 -11.29 -22.52
N THR A 336 16.98 -11.57 -23.42
CA THR A 336 18.42 -11.35 -23.18
C THR A 336 18.90 -9.96 -23.60
N GLU A 337 18.13 -9.27 -24.43
CA GLU A 337 18.46 -7.94 -24.91
C GLU A 337 18.23 -6.87 -23.83
N GLN A 338 19.08 -5.85 -23.85
CA GLN A 338 18.96 -4.73 -22.92
C GLN A 338 17.73 -3.89 -23.25
N ARG A 339 17.04 -3.38 -22.22
CA ARG A 339 15.79 -2.63 -22.39
C ARG A 339 15.90 -1.41 -23.32
N TRP A 340 17.05 -0.75 -23.34
CA TRP A 340 17.31 0.37 -24.24
C TRP A 340 17.58 -0.05 -25.69
N ALA A 341 17.77 -1.33 -25.99
CA ALA A 341 17.89 -1.84 -27.35
C ALA A 341 16.54 -2.33 -27.90
N LEU A 342 15.56 -2.60 -27.03
CA LEU A 342 14.25 -3.11 -27.42
C LEU A 342 13.49 -2.09 -28.28
N GLY A 343 12.94 -2.56 -29.41
CA GLY A 343 12.17 -1.72 -30.34
C GLY A 343 13.01 -0.75 -31.19
N ARG A 344 14.35 -0.80 -31.09
CA ARG A 344 15.24 0.05 -31.88
C ARG A 344 15.88 -0.71 -33.03
N PRO A 345 16.25 -0.03 -34.13
CA PRO A 345 17.04 -0.64 -35.20
C PRO A 345 18.32 -1.23 -34.61
N ARG A 346 18.65 -2.46 -35.00
CA ARG A 346 19.90 -3.08 -34.61
C ARG A 346 21.05 -2.40 -35.36
N GLU A 347 21.97 -1.78 -34.63
CA GLU A 347 23.19 -1.22 -35.22
C GLU A 347 23.97 -2.32 -35.94
N GLY A 348 24.35 -2.07 -37.20
CA GLY A 348 25.13 -3.01 -37.99
C GLY A 348 24.37 -4.28 -38.42
N ALA A 349 23.03 -4.27 -38.44
CA ALA A 349 22.26 -5.38 -39.00
C ALA A 349 22.61 -5.58 -40.48
N VAL A 350 23.14 -6.76 -40.80
CA VAL A 350 23.51 -7.20 -42.16
C VAL A 350 22.63 -8.36 -42.64
N ASP A 351 21.49 -8.56 -42.00
CA ASP A 351 20.60 -9.69 -42.26
C ASP A 351 19.95 -9.53 -43.65
N GLY A 352 20.61 -10.08 -44.67
CA GLY A 352 20.11 -10.18 -46.05
C GLY A 352 20.49 -9.02 -46.98
N PRO A 353 20.27 -9.18 -48.29
CA PRO A 353 20.52 -8.14 -49.28
C PRO A 353 19.52 -6.97 -49.10
N VAL A 354 19.98 -5.75 -49.40
CA VAL A 354 19.11 -4.57 -49.42
C VAL A 354 17.98 -4.76 -50.45
N LEU A 355 16.73 -4.74 -49.99
CA LEU A 355 15.57 -4.88 -50.86
C LEU A 355 15.27 -3.56 -51.59
N GLN A 356 15.18 -3.64 -52.92
CA GLN A 356 14.88 -2.53 -53.82
C GLN A 356 13.72 -2.94 -54.74
N PRO A 357 12.55 -2.26 -54.70
CA PRO A 357 12.19 -1.19 -53.77
C PRO A 357 12.02 -1.70 -52.34
N SER A 358 12.14 -0.81 -51.36
CA SER A 358 11.92 -1.16 -49.95
C SER A 358 10.47 -1.57 -49.71
N PRO A 359 10.21 -2.66 -48.96
CA PRO A 359 8.87 -3.06 -48.61
C PRO A 359 8.19 -2.01 -47.74
N GLN A 360 6.88 -1.84 -47.90
CA GLN A 360 6.07 -1.02 -47.01
C GLN A 360 5.47 -1.89 -45.91
N PHE A 361 5.63 -1.48 -44.66
CA PHE A 361 5.05 -2.14 -43.50
C PHE A 361 4.06 -1.20 -42.82
N GLN A 362 2.82 -1.66 -42.64
CA GLN A 362 1.79 -0.92 -41.94
C GLN A 362 1.22 -1.78 -40.80
N LEU A 363 1.31 -1.28 -39.57
CA LEU A 363 0.67 -1.88 -38.42
C LEU A 363 -0.83 -1.51 -38.41
N LEU A 364 -1.70 -2.51 -38.47
CA LEU A 364 -3.16 -2.31 -38.52
C LEU A 364 -3.78 -2.38 -37.12
N ARG A 365 -3.37 -3.35 -36.31
CA ARG A 365 -3.88 -3.55 -34.96
C ARG A 365 -2.84 -4.24 -34.07
N VAL A 366 -2.76 -3.81 -32.81
CA VAL A 366 -2.03 -4.53 -31.76
C VAL A 366 -3.02 -4.87 -30.65
N GLY A 367 -3.17 -6.16 -30.39
CA GLY A 367 -3.85 -6.70 -29.22
C GLY A 367 -2.85 -7.20 -28.18
N PHE A 368 -3.35 -7.67 -27.04
CA PHE A 368 -2.51 -8.23 -25.97
C PHE A 368 -1.69 -9.45 -26.44
N ALA A 369 -2.32 -10.34 -27.22
CA ALA A 369 -1.73 -11.58 -27.73
C ALA A 369 -1.83 -11.69 -29.27
N SER A 370 -2.10 -10.60 -29.97
CA SER A 370 -2.26 -10.60 -31.42
C SER A 370 -1.68 -9.34 -32.06
N LEU A 371 -1.16 -9.47 -33.27
CA LEU A 371 -0.66 -8.38 -34.07
C LEU A 371 -1.17 -8.56 -35.50
N GLU A 372 -1.79 -7.52 -36.03
CA GLU A 372 -2.26 -7.45 -37.41
C GLU A 372 -1.46 -6.38 -38.14
N ALA A 373 -0.82 -6.77 -39.24
CA ALA A 373 -0.01 -5.89 -40.06
C ALA A 373 -0.19 -6.23 -41.54
N ARG A 374 0.01 -5.22 -42.38
CA ARG A 374 0.08 -5.34 -43.84
C ARG A 374 1.52 -5.12 -44.29
N VAL A 375 2.00 -6.00 -45.13
CA VAL A 375 3.32 -5.89 -45.76
C VAL A 375 3.12 -5.90 -47.28
N GLU A 376 3.54 -4.82 -47.93
CA GLU A 376 3.53 -4.70 -49.39
C GLU A 376 4.97 -4.71 -49.88
N SER A 377 5.29 -5.63 -50.81
CA SER A 377 6.63 -5.76 -51.38
C SER A 377 6.56 -6.16 -52.85
N ALA A 378 7.46 -5.59 -53.65
CA ALA A 378 7.65 -5.96 -55.05
C ALA A 378 8.49 -7.25 -55.23
N VAL A 379 9.21 -7.66 -54.18
CA VAL A 379 10.06 -8.85 -54.17
C VAL A 379 9.69 -9.76 -53.00
N ALA A 380 9.78 -11.07 -53.19
CA ALA A 380 9.57 -12.04 -52.12
C ALA A 380 10.62 -11.82 -51.01
N LEU A 381 10.18 -11.81 -49.76
CA LEU A 381 11.05 -11.60 -48.60
C LEU A 381 10.64 -12.47 -47.41
N PRO A 382 11.59 -12.92 -46.59
CA PRO A 382 11.28 -13.52 -45.29
C PRO A 382 10.89 -12.42 -44.30
N LEU A 383 9.70 -12.52 -43.71
CA LEU A 383 9.30 -11.66 -42.60
C LEU A 383 9.66 -12.35 -41.29
N ARG A 384 10.47 -11.69 -40.45
CA ARG A 384 10.76 -12.13 -39.09
C ARG A 384 10.17 -11.12 -38.10
N LEU A 385 9.25 -11.58 -37.26
CA LEU A 385 8.72 -10.78 -36.16
C LEU A 385 9.40 -11.19 -34.86
N HIS A 386 9.97 -10.22 -34.16
CA HIS A 386 10.52 -10.42 -32.82
C HIS A 386 9.43 -10.11 -31.80
N GLN A 387 8.95 -11.12 -31.10
CA GLN A 387 7.97 -10.98 -30.02
C GLN A 387 8.49 -11.65 -28.76
N PHE A 388 8.10 -11.11 -27.60
CA PHE A 388 8.37 -11.78 -26.33
C PHE A 388 7.51 -13.04 -26.22
N ALA A 389 8.13 -14.11 -25.72
CA ALA A 389 7.37 -15.26 -25.26
C ALA A 389 6.65 -14.84 -23.97
N GLN A 390 5.36 -14.50 -24.07
CA GLN A 390 4.55 -14.24 -22.89
C GLN A 390 4.11 -15.58 -22.28
N PRO A 391 4.51 -15.92 -21.05
CA PRO A 391 3.90 -17.03 -20.34
C PRO A 391 2.40 -16.76 -20.18
N GLY A 392 1.59 -17.74 -20.53
CA GLY A 392 0.14 -17.65 -20.47
C GLY A 392 -0.42 -18.83 -19.72
N TRP A 393 -1.32 -18.57 -18.78
CA TRP A 393 -2.29 -19.56 -18.33
C TRP A 393 -3.22 -19.87 -19.51
N ASN A 394 -2.94 -20.94 -20.23
CA ASN A 394 -3.81 -21.49 -21.27
C ASN A 394 -4.78 -22.52 -20.68
#